data_AF-A0A414Z9R0-F1
#
_entry.id   AF-A0A414Z9R0-F1
#
_cell.length_a   1.000
_cell.length_b   1.000
_cell.length_c   1.000
_cell.angle_alpha   90.00
_cell.angle_beta   90.00
_cell.angle_gamma   90.00
#
_symmetry.space_group_name_H-M   'P 1'
#
loop_
_entity.id
_entity.type
_entity.pdbx_description
1 polymer ?
#
loop_
_entity_poly.entity_id
_entity_poly.type
_entity_poly.pdbx_seq_one_letter_code
_entity_poly.pdbx_strand_id
1 'polypeptide(L)'
;MYYFKSTTTPKSIINFKNQKNMKLKSLFLASLAALAMVSCSNENDPAIDGGVDNAEKNALLNLGFAFPKSAVTRADTEAGSEAEYEFNNIAIIIDYQEPIDNKGTKREVKMLDRAAFSPATVAPNSNNVVIYTKESIHVTKGTATIHAILNTNYTESILLNPIMQDLSAQTFMPSSYEALDALTQNGPATANNFMMTNTTEGISATFIENKATDVTIPMNRVVAKLMETSTTRVFKNVPLDYEPATTGLVEKLHIVLKKATYVNLAKKTSLFPSETAISTNWFQGYPMTWNALPANNGSFEYIDLTSDARTHYCFENESESTHTGIIYEAVATWDEKAAQTFYIYGGKIYLDYAALKEKCPGCPEETATSKDFHEKDIRKYVDGKCYYYKDIQTTTETGSVPKIQRNNVYKISVSSVVKIGTPTIIFEDPETLMNVSIEVDPWTVNDNSLTLE
;
A
#
# COMPACT_ATOMS: atom_id res chain seq x y z
N MET A 1 -51.01 8.96 53.74
CA MET A 1 -50.65 9.86 54.86
C MET A 1 -49.22 9.52 55.23
N TYR A 2 -48.17 10.31 54.99
CA TYR A 2 -48.02 11.76 55.11
C TYR A 2 -47.41 12.40 53.84
N TYR A 3 -47.82 13.64 53.58
CA TYR A 3 -47.25 14.59 52.62
C TYR A 3 -46.17 15.43 53.31
N PHE A 4 -45.11 15.81 52.60
CA PHE A 4 -44.54 17.17 52.66
C PHE A 4 -43.99 17.60 51.29
N LYS A 5 -44.53 18.72 50.79
CA LYS A 5 -44.03 19.57 49.69
C LYS A 5 -43.19 20.70 50.28
N SER A 6 -42.17 21.17 49.55
CA SER A 6 -41.75 22.60 49.49
C SER A 6 -40.73 22.77 48.35
N THR A 7 -41.11 23.11 47.12
CA THR A 7 -41.10 24.47 46.51
C THR A 7 -39.95 25.39 46.91
N THR A 8 -39.07 25.72 45.95
CA THR A 8 -38.92 27.07 45.35
C THR A 8 -37.84 27.06 44.26
N THR A 9 -38.21 27.46 43.03
CA THR A 9 -37.27 28.00 42.03
C THR A 9 -37.37 29.53 42.07
N PRO A 10 -36.27 30.25 41.84
CA PRO A 10 -36.38 31.41 40.97
C PRO A 10 -35.38 31.36 39.81
N LYS A 11 -35.91 31.81 38.68
CA LYS A 11 -35.25 32.11 37.41
C LYS A 11 -33.96 32.93 37.60
N SER A 12 -32.93 32.60 36.83
CA SER A 12 -32.18 33.63 36.09
C SER A 12 -32.07 33.21 34.63
N ILE A 13 -32.99 33.75 33.84
CA ILE A 13 -32.91 33.83 32.38
C ILE A 13 -31.77 34.81 32.09
N ILE A 14 -30.62 34.32 31.63
CA ILE A 14 -29.66 35.18 30.94
C ILE A 14 -30.10 35.22 29.48
N ASN A 15 -30.76 36.32 29.14
CA ASN A 15 -31.04 36.74 27.77
C ASN A 15 -29.71 37.02 27.06
N PHE A 16 -29.36 36.22 26.06
CA PHE A 16 -28.60 36.70 24.92
C PHE A 16 -29.51 36.69 23.69
N LYS A 17 -30.39 37.71 23.62
CA LYS A 17 -30.99 38.13 22.36
C LYS A 17 -30.25 39.38 21.92
N ASN A 18 -29.77 39.32 20.67
CA ASN A 18 -29.06 40.33 19.89
C ASN A 18 -27.53 40.32 20.02
N GLN A 19 -26.90 39.37 19.34
CA GLN A 19 -25.68 39.69 18.61
C GLN A 19 -25.85 39.26 17.15
N LYS A 20 -25.77 40.27 16.28
CA LYS A 20 -25.75 40.25 14.81
C LYS A 20 -25.39 38.90 14.19
N ASN A 21 -26.14 38.56 13.13
CA ASN A 21 -25.65 37.82 11.97
C ASN A 21 -24.15 38.12 11.72
N MET A 22 -23.27 37.25 12.18
CA MET A 22 -21.90 37.20 11.75
C MET A 22 -21.75 35.90 10.97
N LYS A 23 -21.80 36.04 9.65
CA LYS A 23 -21.41 35.00 8.70
C LYS A 23 -20.01 34.52 9.11
N LEU A 24 -19.89 33.23 9.42
CA LEU A 24 -18.62 32.54 9.66
C LEU A 24 -17.84 32.44 8.33
N LYS A 25 -17.41 33.59 7.78
CA LYS A 25 -16.69 33.72 6.50
C LYS A 25 -15.37 34.48 6.64
N SER A 26 -14.81 34.59 7.84
CA SER A 26 -13.57 35.35 8.05
C SER A 26 -12.73 34.74 9.15
N LEU A 27 -12.03 33.63 8.88
CA LEU A 27 -10.94 33.18 9.75
C LEU A 27 -10.00 32.14 9.15
N PHE A 28 -9.80 32.08 7.83
CA PHE A 28 -8.70 31.30 7.23
C PHE A 28 -8.18 31.94 5.94
N LEU A 29 -7.88 33.23 5.99
CA LEU A 29 -7.15 33.95 4.96
C LEU A 29 -6.38 35.11 5.62
N ALA A 30 -5.46 34.78 6.53
CA ALA A 30 -4.66 35.78 7.24
C ALA A 30 -3.21 35.30 7.46
N SER A 31 -2.63 34.76 6.40
CA SER A 31 -1.22 34.98 6.06
C SER A 31 -1.15 35.27 4.56
N LEU A 32 -2.06 36.13 4.09
CA LEU A 32 -1.90 36.82 2.82
C LEU A 32 -0.82 37.89 3.07
N ALA A 33 0.45 37.53 2.87
CA ALA A 33 1.48 38.54 2.75
C ALA A 33 1.11 39.41 1.54
N ALA A 34 0.87 40.69 1.81
CA ALA A 34 0.72 41.68 0.76
C ALA A 34 2.01 41.69 -0.07
N LEU A 35 1.99 41.07 -1.25
CA LEU A 35 3.00 41.31 -2.26
C LEU A 35 2.82 42.76 -2.71
N ALA A 36 3.70 43.63 -2.22
CA ALA A 36 3.96 44.89 -2.88
C ALA A 36 4.41 44.54 -4.31
N MET A 37 3.59 44.90 -5.30
CA MET A 37 3.98 44.86 -6.70
C MET A 37 5.14 45.84 -6.90
N VAL A 38 6.37 45.35 -6.79
CA VAL A 38 7.50 45.96 -7.48
C VAL A 38 7.58 45.27 -8.84
N SER A 39 6.75 45.78 -9.76
CA SER A 39 7.10 45.79 -11.17
C SER A 39 8.44 46.51 -11.29
N CYS A 40 9.52 45.76 -11.49
CA CYS A 40 10.76 46.08 -12.21
C CYS A 40 11.95 45.31 -11.60
N SER A 41 12.31 44.20 -12.22
CA SER A 41 13.67 44.10 -12.75
C SER A 41 13.63 43.18 -13.97
N ASN A 42 13.87 43.77 -15.13
CA ASN A 42 14.52 43.02 -16.20
C ASN A 42 15.75 42.35 -15.56
N GLU A 43 15.89 41.04 -15.69
CA GLU A 43 17.21 40.42 -15.76
C GLU A 43 17.77 40.82 -17.12
N ASN A 44 18.22 42.08 -17.21
CA ASN A 44 19.04 42.56 -18.31
C ASN A 44 20.39 42.91 -17.68
N ASP A 45 21.18 41.87 -17.44
CA ASP A 45 22.62 42.01 -17.42
C ASP A 45 23.05 42.56 -18.79
N PRO A 46 23.87 43.63 -18.89
CA PRO A 46 24.18 44.24 -20.15
C PRO A 46 25.09 43.30 -20.95
N ALA A 47 24.52 42.67 -21.97
CA ALA A 47 25.17 42.22 -23.20
C ALA A 47 26.63 41.77 -23.05
N ILE A 48 26.86 40.48 -22.76
CA ILE A 48 27.94 39.67 -23.36
C ILE A 48 27.40 38.24 -23.55
N ASP A 49 27.30 37.87 -24.84
CA ASP A 49 27.21 36.53 -25.43
C ASP A 49 25.86 35.77 -25.43
N GLY A 50 25.27 35.69 -26.64
CA GLY A 50 24.31 34.67 -27.07
C GLY A 50 22.89 34.73 -26.49
N GLY A 51 21.93 35.30 -27.23
CA GLY A 51 20.52 35.35 -26.87
C GLY A 51 19.96 34.04 -26.31
N VAL A 52 19.69 34.04 -25.00
CA VAL A 52 19.01 32.93 -24.33
C VAL A 52 17.54 33.32 -24.22
N ASP A 53 16.75 32.90 -25.22
CA ASP A 53 15.29 32.93 -25.22
C ASP A 53 14.75 32.12 -24.02
N ASN A 54 14.56 32.76 -22.87
CA ASN A 54 13.88 32.18 -21.71
C ASN A 54 12.46 32.74 -21.65
N ALA A 55 11.47 31.86 -21.42
CA ALA A 55 10.07 32.25 -21.21
C ALA A 55 9.96 33.25 -20.03
N GLU A 56 9.21 34.33 -20.23
CA GLU A 56 8.97 35.32 -19.16
C GLU A 56 8.04 34.72 -18.08
N LYS A 57 8.57 34.57 -16.86
CA LYS A 57 7.82 34.02 -15.71
C LYS A 57 7.00 35.11 -15.02
N ASN A 58 5.92 35.50 -15.67
CA ASN A 58 5.09 36.64 -15.29
C ASN A 58 3.77 36.27 -14.57
N ALA A 59 3.59 35.02 -14.13
CA ALA A 59 2.46 34.60 -13.31
C ALA A 59 2.94 33.91 -12.01
N LEU A 60 2.03 33.73 -11.04
CA LEU A 60 2.34 33.19 -9.73
C LEU A 60 1.47 31.95 -9.42
N LEU A 61 2.10 30.93 -8.86
CA LEU A 61 1.46 29.69 -8.39
C LEU A 61 1.61 29.58 -6.87
N ASN A 62 0.49 29.50 -6.16
CA ASN A 62 0.43 29.09 -4.76
C ASN A 62 0.06 27.61 -4.72
N LEU A 63 0.96 26.76 -4.24
CA LEU A 63 0.78 25.31 -4.33
C LEU A 63 0.57 24.68 -2.96
N GLY A 64 -0.45 23.84 -2.85
CA GLY A 64 -0.72 22.99 -1.69
C GLY A 64 -0.71 21.50 -2.06
N PHE A 65 -0.21 20.65 -1.15
CA PHE A 65 -0.28 19.20 -1.26
C PHE A 65 -1.21 18.64 -0.20
N ALA A 66 -2.26 17.94 -0.62
CA ALA A 66 -3.29 17.40 0.26
C ALA A 66 -3.09 15.89 0.46
N PHE A 67 -2.92 15.49 1.72
CA PHE A 67 -2.79 14.09 2.13
C PHE A 67 -4.06 13.65 2.86
N PRO A 68 -4.55 12.41 2.61
CA PRO A 68 -5.71 11.89 3.31
C PRO A 68 -5.42 11.78 4.81
N LYS A 69 -6.33 12.29 5.64
CA LYS A 69 -6.23 12.35 7.10
C LYS A 69 -7.15 11.31 7.73
N SER A 70 -6.74 10.75 8.88
CA SER A 70 -7.65 10.01 9.76
C SER A 70 -8.77 10.93 10.26
N ALA A 71 -10.03 10.53 10.03
CA ALA A 71 -11.19 11.35 10.37
C ALA A 71 -11.54 11.36 11.88
N VAL A 72 -10.87 10.56 12.72
CA VAL A 72 -11.36 10.29 14.08
C VAL A 72 -10.25 10.05 15.10
N THR A 73 -10.40 10.62 16.30
CA THR A 73 -9.66 10.25 17.53
C THR A 73 -10.00 8.84 18.07
N ARG A 74 -10.58 7.98 17.22
CA ARG A 74 -10.93 6.58 17.49
C ARG A 74 -10.39 5.69 16.37
N ALA A 75 -9.60 4.72 16.80
CA ALA A 75 -8.92 3.56 16.20
C ALA A 75 -9.30 2.96 14.81
N ASP A 76 -10.20 3.54 14.00
CA ASP A 76 -10.78 2.84 12.84
C ASP A 76 -10.10 3.15 11.49
N THR A 77 -8.96 3.83 11.47
CA THR A 77 -8.13 4.02 10.26
C THR A 77 -6.66 3.85 10.59
N GLU A 78 -5.90 3.18 9.72
CA GLU A 78 -4.44 3.12 9.84
C GLU A 78 -3.81 4.46 9.49
N ALA A 79 -3.42 5.21 10.51
CA ALA A 79 -2.56 6.36 10.37
C ALA A 79 -1.13 5.88 10.10
N GLY A 80 -0.56 6.33 8.98
CA GLY A 80 0.81 6.02 8.64
C GLY A 80 1.80 6.55 9.68
N SER A 81 2.95 5.90 9.79
CA SER A 81 4.04 6.36 10.65
C SER A 81 4.71 7.61 10.07
N GLU A 82 5.49 8.33 10.88
CA GLU A 82 6.26 9.50 10.43
C GLU A 82 7.16 9.21 9.25
N ALA A 83 7.83 8.06 9.31
CA ALA A 83 8.64 7.57 8.21
C ALA A 83 7.85 7.31 6.92
N GLU A 84 6.53 7.16 6.98
CA GLU A 84 5.66 6.90 5.83
C GLU A 84 5.06 8.16 5.21
N TYR A 85 5.11 9.31 5.88
CA TYR A 85 4.52 10.55 5.35
C TYR A 85 5.47 11.75 5.27
N GLU A 86 6.62 11.73 5.95
CA GLU A 86 7.60 12.80 5.81
C GLU A 86 8.18 12.84 4.38
N PHE A 87 8.60 14.03 3.94
CA PHE A 87 9.21 14.20 2.64
C PHE A 87 10.40 15.15 2.65
N ASN A 88 11.33 14.94 1.73
CA ASN A 88 12.58 15.70 1.63
C ASN A 88 12.56 16.66 0.44
N ASN A 89 11.96 16.25 -0.67
CA ASN A 89 11.97 17.00 -1.92
C ASN A 89 10.69 16.77 -2.72
N ILE A 90 10.47 17.66 -3.69
CA ILE A 90 9.32 17.66 -4.59
C ILE A 90 9.77 18.09 -5.99
N ALA A 91 9.37 17.33 -6.99
CA ALA A 91 9.33 17.79 -8.38
C ALA A 91 7.92 18.26 -8.73
N ILE A 92 7.80 19.46 -9.26
CA ILE A 92 6.56 20.01 -9.83
C ILE A 92 6.77 20.07 -11.34
N ILE A 93 5.89 19.41 -12.09
CA ILE A 93 5.93 19.35 -13.54
C ILE A 93 4.72 20.13 -14.06
N ILE A 94 4.96 21.10 -14.95
CA ILE A 94 3.93 21.98 -15.50
C ILE A 94 3.95 21.83 -17.02
N ASP A 95 2.93 21.15 -17.55
CA ASP A 95 2.75 20.94 -18.98
C ASP A 95 1.74 21.92 -19.55
N TYR A 96 2.22 22.92 -20.28
CA TYR A 96 1.42 23.94 -20.93
C TYR A 96 0.80 23.41 -22.23
N GLN A 97 -0.44 23.82 -22.49
CA GLN A 97 -1.14 23.48 -23.73
C GLN A 97 -0.46 24.11 -24.95
N GLU A 98 0.01 25.35 -24.79
CA GLU A 98 0.71 26.13 -25.81
C GLU A 98 2.20 26.30 -25.46
N PRO A 99 3.08 26.48 -26.45
CA PRO A 99 4.49 26.79 -26.21
C PRO A 99 4.69 28.00 -25.31
N ILE A 100 5.63 27.89 -24.37
CA ILE A 100 6.01 28.98 -23.44
C ILE A 100 7.19 29.81 -23.94
N ASP A 101 7.90 29.33 -24.96
CA ASP A 101 9.02 30.03 -25.59
C ASP A 101 9.00 29.89 -27.12
N ASN A 102 9.90 30.61 -27.79
CA ASN A 102 10.05 30.59 -29.24
C ASN A 102 10.64 29.27 -29.78
N LYS A 103 11.10 28.37 -28.90
CA LYS A 103 11.69 27.07 -29.25
C LYS A 103 10.65 25.95 -29.25
N GLY A 104 9.40 26.26 -28.89
CA GLY A 104 8.33 25.27 -28.82
C GLY A 104 8.27 24.51 -27.49
N THR A 105 9.00 24.95 -26.45
CA THR A 105 8.98 24.30 -25.14
C THR A 105 7.58 24.37 -24.56
N LYS A 106 7.07 23.25 -24.03
CA LYS A 106 5.77 23.16 -23.37
C LYS A 106 5.83 22.73 -21.92
N ARG A 107 7.00 22.30 -21.43
CA ARG A 107 7.17 21.80 -20.07
C ARG A 107 8.10 22.68 -19.28
N GLU A 108 7.70 23.01 -18.07
CA GLU A 108 8.56 23.54 -17.03
C GLU A 108 8.63 22.55 -15.87
N VAL A 109 9.80 22.41 -15.25
CA VAL A 109 9.98 21.60 -14.03
C VAL A 109 10.55 22.48 -12.92
N LYS A 110 10.03 22.33 -11.70
CA LYS A 110 10.57 22.97 -10.49
C LYS A 110 10.93 21.90 -9.49
N MET A 111 12.17 21.95 -9.00
CA MET A 111 12.61 21.13 -7.87
C MET A 111 12.60 22.00 -6.62
N LEU A 112 11.91 21.55 -5.57
CA LEU A 112 11.84 22.23 -4.29
C LEU A 112 12.19 21.26 -3.16
N ASP A 113 12.94 21.75 -2.18
CA ASP A 113 13.21 21.02 -0.95
C ASP A 113 12.09 21.22 0.07
N ARG A 114 12.00 20.32 1.06
CA ARG A 114 11.06 20.37 2.19
C ARG A 114 11.01 21.74 2.88
N ALA A 115 12.13 22.45 2.93
CA ALA A 115 12.27 23.75 3.55
C ALA A 115 11.45 24.86 2.86
N ALA A 116 11.09 24.69 1.58
CA ALA A 116 10.24 25.62 0.83
C ALA A 116 8.76 25.57 1.26
N PHE A 117 8.39 24.64 2.14
CA PHE A 117 7.02 24.37 2.55
C PHE A 117 6.76 24.76 4.00
N SER A 118 5.58 25.32 4.22
CA SER A 118 5.04 25.61 5.55
C SER A 118 4.77 24.33 6.35
N PRO A 119 4.60 24.41 7.68
CA PRO A 119 4.03 23.31 8.46
C PRO A 119 2.65 22.91 7.93
N ALA A 120 2.23 21.68 8.22
CA ALA A 120 0.91 21.23 7.84
C ALA A 120 -0.21 22.12 8.39
N THR A 121 -1.18 22.39 7.54
CA THR A 121 -2.42 23.06 7.89
C THR A 121 -3.57 22.05 7.91
N VAL A 122 -4.36 22.12 8.98
CA VAL A 122 -5.57 21.30 9.13
C VAL A 122 -6.75 22.25 9.24
N ALA A 123 -7.53 22.35 8.17
CA ALA A 123 -8.77 23.11 8.24
C ALA A 123 -9.80 22.34 9.10
N PRO A 124 -10.59 23.03 9.95
CA PRO A 124 -11.66 22.39 10.72
C PRO A 124 -12.61 21.61 9.81
N ASN A 125 -12.88 20.33 10.14
CA ASN A 125 -13.71 19.41 9.34
C ASN A 125 -13.14 19.00 7.98
N SER A 126 -11.83 19.18 7.75
CA SER A 126 -11.15 18.64 6.56
C SER A 126 -10.80 17.17 6.74
N ASN A 127 -11.05 16.36 5.70
CA ASN A 127 -10.54 14.99 5.59
C ASN A 127 -9.09 14.93 5.12
N ASN A 128 -8.45 16.07 4.90
CA ASN A 128 -7.07 16.17 4.43
C ASN A 128 -6.22 17.06 5.33
N VAL A 129 -4.94 16.74 5.41
CA VAL A 129 -3.87 17.65 5.84
C VAL A 129 -3.27 18.30 4.61
N VAL A 130 -3.07 19.62 4.61
CA VAL A 130 -2.51 20.34 3.45
C VAL A 130 -1.21 21.05 3.81
N ILE A 131 -0.19 20.88 2.98
CA ILE A 131 1.11 21.52 3.12
C ILE A 131 1.29 22.52 1.95
N TYR A 132 1.46 23.81 2.26
CA TYR A 132 1.58 24.86 1.26
C TYR A 132 3.02 25.34 1.09
N THR A 133 3.36 25.83 -0.11
CA THR A 133 4.60 26.59 -0.32
C THR A 133 4.62 27.84 0.56
N LYS A 134 5.80 28.20 1.10
CA LYS A 134 5.99 29.44 1.89
C LYS A 134 5.90 30.68 1.02
N GLU A 135 6.37 30.56 -0.22
CA GLU A 135 6.38 31.63 -1.23
C GLU A 135 5.65 31.16 -2.49
N SER A 136 5.13 32.12 -3.24
CA SER A 136 4.55 31.85 -4.56
C SER A 136 5.65 31.45 -5.55
N ILE A 137 5.38 30.44 -6.37
CA ILE A 137 6.28 29.99 -7.42
C ILE A 137 6.04 30.83 -8.68
N HIS A 138 7.10 31.42 -9.22
CA HIS A 138 7.04 32.09 -10.53
C HIS A 138 6.91 31.09 -11.66
N VAL A 139 5.87 31.26 -12.48
CA VAL A 139 5.49 30.41 -13.62
C VAL A 139 5.14 31.27 -14.83
N THR A 140 5.14 30.67 -16.02
CA THR A 140 4.68 31.33 -17.25
C THR A 140 3.16 31.42 -17.26
N LYS A 141 2.59 32.47 -17.86
CA LYS A 141 1.14 32.54 -18.12
C LYS A 141 0.69 31.47 -19.12
N GLY A 142 -0.54 30.98 -18.97
CA GLY A 142 -1.12 30.00 -19.87
C GLY A 142 -1.92 28.92 -19.15
N THR A 143 -2.62 28.10 -19.92
CA THR A 143 -3.30 26.90 -19.39
C THR A 143 -2.33 25.73 -19.38
N ALA A 144 -2.25 25.05 -18.25
CA ALA A 144 -1.35 23.92 -18.05
C ALA A 144 -2.00 22.81 -17.22
N THR A 145 -1.40 21.62 -17.30
CA THR A 145 -1.64 20.50 -16.38
C THR A 145 -0.45 20.38 -15.45
N ILE A 146 -0.72 20.20 -14.16
CA ILE A 146 0.29 20.18 -13.11
C ILE A 146 0.34 18.80 -12.47
N HIS A 147 1.56 18.27 -12.37
CA HIS A 147 1.89 17.03 -11.67
C HIS A 147 2.91 17.30 -10.58
N ALA A 148 2.89 16.47 -9.56
CA ALA A 148 3.87 16.49 -8.49
C ALA A 148 4.36 15.08 -8.15
N ILE A 149 5.65 15.00 -7.82
CA ILE A 149 6.28 13.79 -7.32
C ILE A 149 7.03 14.18 -6.04
N LEU A 150 6.53 13.73 -4.90
CA LEU A 150 7.20 13.85 -3.61
C LEU A 150 8.22 12.74 -3.47
N ASN A 151 9.34 13.04 -2.80
CA ASN A 151 10.43 12.09 -2.54
C ASN A 151 10.93 11.43 -3.83
N THR A 152 11.10 12.26 -4.86
CA THR A 152 11.53 11.81 -6.17
C THR A 152 13.03 11.53 -6.19
N ASN A 153 13.43 10.53 -6.97
CA ASN A 153 14.82 10.30 -7.38
C ASN A 153 15.12 10.86 -8.79
N TYR A 154 14.11 11.41 -9.47
CA TYR A 154 14.27 12.05 -10.77
C TYR A 154 14.87 13.45 -10.62
N THR A 155 15.86 13.77 -11.45
CA THR A 155 16.40 15.12 -11.59
C THR A 155 15.54 15.94 -12.54
N GLU A 156 15.66 17.27 -12.47
CA GLU A 156 15.02 18.20 -13.41
C GLU A 156 15.31 17.82 -14.87
N SER A 157 16.56 17.50 -15.19
CA SER A 157 16.98 17.09 -16.53
C SER A 157 16.31 15.80 -17.03
N ILE A 158 16.04 14.83 -16.14
CA ILE A 158 15.30 13.62 -16.50
C ILE A 158 13.84 13.98 -16.79
N LEU A 159 13.21 14.80 -15.95
CA LEU A 159 11.80 15.17 -16.09
C LEU A 159 11.51 16.09 -17.30
N LEU A 160 12.50 16.87 -17.72
CA LEU A 160 12.49 17.66 -18.96
C LEU A 160 12.76 16.83 -20.22
N ASN A 161 13.24 15.59 -20.08
CA ASN A 161 13.53 14.74 -21.23
C ASN A 161 12.24 14.45 -22.04
N PRO A 162 12.27 14.52 -23.39
CA PRO A 162 11.13 14.17 -24.23
C PRO A 162 10.52 12.79 -23.95
N ILE A 163 11.31 11.81 -23.50
CA ILE A 163 10.83 10.47 -23.12
C ILE A 163 9.85 10.54 -21.95
N MET A 164 9.99 11.51 -21.04
CA MET A 164 9.11 11.72 -19.89
C MET A 164 7.88 12.56 -20.22
N GLN A 165 7.67 13.01 -21.47
CA GLN A 165 6.55 13.90 -21.80
C GLN A 165 5.18 13.24 -21.55
N ASP A 166 5.01 11.99 -21.96
CA ASP A 166 3.81 11.23 -21.60
C ASP A 166 3.98 10.64 -20.20
N LEU A 167 3.60 11.41 -19.18
CA LEU A 167 3.66 11.00 -17.77
C LEU A 167 2.72 9.84 -17.45
N SER A 168 1.61 9.70 -18.20
CA SER A 168 0.61 8.63 -17.98
C SER A 168 1.16 7.25 -18.37
N ALA A 169 2.08 7.21 -19.32
CA ALA A 169 2.76 6.00 -19.77
C ALA A 169 4.03 5.66 -18.96
N GLN A 170 4.48 6.56 -18.07
CA GLN A 170 5.70 6.30 -17.30
C GLN A 170 5.45 5.27 -16.21
N THR A 171 6.35 4.29 -16.15
CA THR A 171 6.35 3.29 -15.08
C THR A 171 7.56 3.47 -14.19
N PHE A 172 7.37 3.19 -12.90
CA PHE A 172 8.42 3.10 -11.91
C PHE A 172 8.71 1.63 -11.61
N MET A 173 10.00 1.29 -11.62
CA MET A 173 10.53 0.00 -11.22
C MET A 173 11.87 0.24 -10.52
N PRO A 174 12.08 -0.28 -9.29
CA PRO A 174 13.39 -0.21 -8.67
C PRO A 174 14.38 -1.08 -9.46
N SER A 175 15.65 -0.72 -9.45
CA SER A 175 16.72 -1.43 -10.19
C SER A 175 16.87 -2.91 -9.78
N SER A 176 16.40 -3.27 -8.58
CA SER A 176 16.30 -4.64 -8.09
C SER A 176 15.03 -4.82 -7.25
N TYR A 177 14.07 -5.60 -7.73
CA TYR A 177 12.95 -6.09 -6.93
C TYR A 177 13.06 -7.61 -6.83
N GLU A 178 14.10 -8.05 -6.12
CA GLU A 178 14.45 -9.46 -5.95
C GLU A 178 14.36 -9.92 -4.49
N ALA A 179 13.89 -9.04 -3.58
CA ALA A 179 13.69 -9.33 -2.16
C ALA A 179 12.40 -8.65 -1.65
N LEU A 180 11.80 -9.19 -0.57
CA LEU A 180 10.61 -8.63 0.06
C LEU A 180 10.83 -7.23 0.63
N ASP A 181 12.06 -6.87 1.00
CA ASP A 181 12.37 -5.54 1.54
C ASP A 181 12.88 -4.55 0.47
N ALA A 182 12.92 -4.95 -0.81
CA ALA A 182 13.48 -4.15 -1.89
C ALA A 182 12.87 -2.74 -1.99
N LEU A 183 11.55 -2.61 -1.79
CA LEU A 183 10.88 -1.31 -1.83
C LEU A 183 11.26 -0.39 -0.66
N THR A 184 11.68 -0.95 0.47
CA THR A 184 12.10 -0.21 1.67
C THR A 184 13.59 0.09 1.73
N GLN A 185 14.43 -0.74 1.09
CA GLN A 185 15.87 -0.51 1.06
C GLN A 185 16.28 0.53 0.01
N ASN A 186 15.76 0.40 -1.22
CA ASN A 186 16.20 1.20 -2.37
C ASN A 186 15.03 1.60 -3.28
N GLY A 187 13.83 1.72 -2.72
CA GLY A 187 12.60 1.89 -3.48
C GLY A 187 11.71 3.03 -2.98
N PRO A 188 10.47 3.08 -3.48
CA PRO A 188 9.53 4.16 -3.20
C PRO A 188 8.86 4.05 -1.82
N ALA A 189 9.20 3.04 -1.03
CA ALA A 189 8.77 2.85 0.36
C ALA A 189 9.94 3.00 1.35
N THR A 190 11.00 3.71 0.95
CA THR A 190 12.14 3.98 1.82
C THR A 190 11.71 4.90 2.96
N ALA A 191 12.10 4.58 4.20
CA ALA A 191 11.75 5.36 5.39
C ALA A 191 12.12 6.85 5.23
N ASN A 192 11.20 7.74 5.61
CA ASN A 192 11.24 9.19 5.43
C ASN A 192 11.32 9.66 3.96
N ASN A 193 11.13 8.75 3.00
CA ASN A 193 11.27 9.04 1.58
C ASN A 193 10.25 8.25 0.75
N PHE A 194 9.01 8.12 1.26
CA PHE A 194 7.93 7.48 0.52
C PHE A 194 7.55 8.31 -0.69
N MET A 195 7.66 7.72 -1.88
CA MET A 195 7.27 8.41 -3.11
C MET A 195 5.76 8.56 -3.15
N MET A 196 5.30 9.79 -3.41
CA MET A 196 3.88 10.09 -3.58
C MET A 196 3.66 10.91 -4.84
N THR A 197 2.56 10.62 -5.53
CA THR A 197 2.15 11.31 -6.76
C THR A 197 0.68 11.71 -6.71
N ASN A 198 0.24 12.50 -7.68
CA ASN A 198 -1.16 12.93 -7.80
C ASN A 198 -2.12 11.74 -7.67
N THR A 199 -3.30 11.96 -7.07
CA THR A 199 -4.38 10.95 -7.08
C THR A 199 -5.10 10.85 -8.42
N THR A 200 -4.85 11.78 -9.33
CA THR A 200 -5.42 11.85 -10.68
C THR A 200 -4.29 11.98 -11.70
N GLU A 201 -4.63 11.94 -13.00
CA GLU A 201 -3.68 12.14 -14.10
C GLU A 201 -3.11 13.57 -14.21
N GLY A 202 -3.32 14.44 -13.21
CA GLY A 202 -2.87 15.84 -13.20
C GLY A 202 -3.98 16.80 -12.74
N ILE A 203 -3.59 18.04 -12.43
CA ILE A 203 -4.52 19.13 -12.10
C ILE A 203 -4.39 20.25 -13.15
N SER A 204 -5.48 20.56 -13.84
CA SER A 204 -5.48 21.66 -14.81
C SER A 204 -5.68 23.02 -14.14
N ALA A 205 -4.90 24.01 -14.55
CA ALA A 205 -5.01 25.40 -14.09
C ALA A 205 -4.69 26.39 -15.22
N THR A 206 -5.23 27.61 -15.10
CA THR A 206 -4.90 28.73 -16.00
C THR A 206 -4.17 29.81 -15.23
N PHE A 207 -2.91 30.04 -15.58
CA PHE A 207 -2.07 31.07 -15.00
C PHE A 207 -2.25 32.39 -15.74
N ILE A 208 -2.60 33.44 -14.99
CA ILE A 208 -2.82 34.78 -15.51
C ILE A 208 -1.65 35.66 -15.10
N GLU A 209 -1.18 36.48 -16.03
CA GLU A 209 -0.12 37.44 -15.82
C GLU A 209 -0.38 38.35 -14.60
N ASN A 210 0.64 38.51 -13.77
CA ASN A 210 0.67 39.25 -12.52
C ASN A 210 -0.40 38.83 -11.50
N LYS A 211 -0.91 37.60 -11.59
CA LYS A 211 -1.87 37.04 -10.63
C LYS A 211 -1.39 35.73 -10.04
N ALA A 212 -1.69 35.56 -8.76
CA ALA A 212 -1.55 34.30 -8.05
C ALA A 212 -2.73 33.37 -8.37
N THR A 213 -2.40 32.10 -8.63
CA THR A 213 -3.35 31.01 -8.83
C THR A 213 -3.13 29.98 -7.73
N ASP A 214 -4.18 29.67 -6.95
CA ASP A 214 -4.13 28.65 -5.92
C ASP A 214 -4.42 27.28 -6.52
N VAL A 215 -3.49 26.33 -6.34
CA VAL A 215 -3.65 24.94 -6.77
C VAL A 215 -3.40 24.04 -5.57
N THR A 216 -4.28 23.06 -5.36
CA THR A 216 -4.06 22.00 -4.36
C THR A 216 -4.07 20.65 -5.06
N ILE A 217 -3.01 19.88 -4.88
CA ILE A 217 -2.81 18.57 -5.49
C ILE A 217 -3.02 17.51 -4.42
N PRO A 218 -4.04 16.65 -4.53
CA PRO A 218 -4.18 15.47 -3.68
C PRO A 218 -3.08 14.46 -4.01
N MET A 219 -2.49 13.87 -2.96
CA MET A 219 -1.33 12.99 -3.06
C MET A 219 -1.66 11.58 -2.54
N ASN A 220 -1.21 10.56 -3.27
CA ASN A 220 -1.21 9.16 -2.85
C ASN A 220 0.21 8.60 -2.88
N ARG A 221 0.54 7.74 -1.92
CA ARG A 221 1.72 6.87 -2.02
C ARG A 221 1.60 5.99 -3.28
N VAL A 222 2.72 5.74 -3.94
CA VAL A 222 2.76 4.87 -5.14
C VAL A 222 2.76 3.36 -4.81
N VAL A 223 2.78 3.03 -3.52
CA VAL A 223 2.79 1.67 -2.97
C VAL A 223 1.55 1.42 -2.10
N ALA A 224 1.22 0.15 -1.88
CA ALA A 224 0.29 -0.34 -0.88
C ALA A 224 1.04 -0.92 0.33
N LYS A 225 0.34 -1.06 1.45
CA LYS A 225 0.86 -1.64 2.69
C LYS A 225 0.13 -2.95 3.00
N LEU A 226 0.85 -4.05 3.16
CA LEU A 226 0.32 -5.35 3.59
C LEU A 226 0.77 -5.60 5.03
N MET A 227 -0.16 -5.99 5.90
CA MET A 227 0.10 -6.24 7.33
C MET A 227 -0.43 -7.61 7.72
N GLU A 228 0.45 -8.52 8.14
CA GLU A 228 0.05 -9.78 8.76
C GLU A 228 -0.20 -9.54 10.27
N THR A 229 -1.45 -9.73 10.69
CA THR A 229 -1.98 -9.28 11.99
C THR A 229 -2.53 -10.43 12.84
N SER A 230 -2.27 -11.68 12.45
CA SER A 230 -2.72 -12.85 13.22
C SER A 230 -2.18 -12.82 14.66
N THR A 231 -3.10 -12.79 15.62
CA THR A 231 -2.76 -12.92 17.05
C THR A 231 -2.73 -14.38 17.51
N THR A 232 -3.49 -15.24 16.84
CA THR A 232 -3.52 -16.68 17.10
C THR A 232 -2.69 -17.42 16.06
N ARG A 233 -1.81 -18.29 16.53
CA ARG A 233 -0.93 -19.09 15.67
C ARG A 233 -1.01 -20.58 15.92
N VAL A 234 -1.56 -20.99 17.06
CA VAL A 234 -1.76 -22.39 17.42
C VAL A 234 -3.24 -22.68 17.36
N PHE A 235 -3.64 -23.48 16.39
CA PHE A 235 -5.02 -23.91 16.19
C PHE A 235 -5.15 -25.33 16.72
N LYS A 236 -5.84 -25.49 17.85
CA LYS A 236 -5.99 -26.77 18.53
C LYS A 236 -7.22 -27.52 18.04
N ASN A 237 -7.16 -28.86 18.12
CA ASN A 237 -8.22 -29.79 17.74
C ASN A 237 -8.76 -29.53 16.33
N VAL A 238 -7.86 -29.32 15.36
CA VAL A 238 -8.25 -29.18 13.96
C VAL A 238 -8.90 -30.50 13.52
N PRO A 239 -10.10 -30.46 12.91
CA PRO A 239 -10.78 -31.65 12.41
C PRO A 239 -9.88 -32.52 11.53
N LEU A 240 -9.96 -33.83 11.73
CA LEU A 240 -9.40 -34.83 10.83
C LEU A 240 -10.52 -35.34 9.93
N ASP A 241 -10.37 -35.17 8.62
CA ASP A 241 -11.28 -35.79 7.65
C ASP A 241 -10.85 -37.22 7.27
N TYR A 242 -9.83 -37.73 7.95
CA TYR A 242 -9.17 -38.99 7.64
C TYR A 242 -9.03 -39.83 8.89
N GLU A 243 -9.29 -41.12 8.75
CA GLU A 243 -9.17 -42.07 9.85
C GLU A 243 -7.70 -42.47 10.04
N PRO A 244 -7.21 -42.59 11.28
CA PRO A 244 -5.92 -43.21 11.54
C PRO A 244 -5.87 -44.64 10.95
N ALA A 245 -4.78 -44.98 10.27
CA ALA A 245 -4.58 -46.34 9.74
C ALA A 245 -4.45 -47.37 10.87
N THR A 246 -3.92 -46.95 12.02
CA THR A 246 -3.77 -47.76 13.23
C THR A 246 -4.95 -47.54 14.17
N THR A 247 -5.74 -48.59 14.40
CA THR A 247 -6.90 -48.55 15.31
C THR A 247 -6.48 -48.24 16.75
N GLY A 248 -7.17 -47.30 17.41
CA GLY A 248 -6.93 -46.92 18.80
C GLY A 248 -5.90 -45.80 19.01
N LEU A 249 -5.27 -45.34 17.92
CA LEU A 249 -4.48 -44.12 17.93
C LEU A 249 -5.43 -42.92 17.98
N VAL A 250 -5.49 -42.21 19.10
CA VAL A 250 -6.25 -40.97 19.25
C VAL A 250 -5.25 -39.85 19.44
N GLU A 251 -4.74 -39.33 18.34
CA GLU A 251 -3.90 -38.13 18.34
C GLU A 251 -4.72 -36.93 17.88
N LYS A 252 -4.73 -35.87 18.67
CA LYS A 252 -5.40 -34.63 18.29
C LYS A 252 -4.49 -33.83 17.40
N LEU A 253 -4.95 -33.55 16.18
CA LEU A 253 -4.26 -32.64 15.27
C LEU A 253 -4.33 -31.21 15.80
N HIS A 254 -3.19 -30.55 15.83
CA HIS A 254 -3.11 -29.10 15.92
C HIS A 254 -2.25 -28.56 14.79
N ILE A 255 -2.48 -27.31 14.41
CA ILE A 255 -1.71 -26.63 13.37
C ILE A 255 -1.05 -25.41 13.99
N VAL A 256 0.26 -25.28 13.77
CA VAL A 256 1.06 -24.15 14.26
C VAL A 256 1.58 -23.35 13.08
N LEU A 257 1.08 -22.13 12.89
CA LEU A 257 1.59 -21.21 11.87
C LEU A 257 3.00 -20.73 12.24
N LYS A 258 3.93 -20.85 11.30
CA LYS A 258 5.34 -20.50 11.49
C LYS A 258 5.73 -19.26 10.71
N LYS A 259 5.42 -19.26 9.41
CA LYS A 259 5.86 -18.22 8.48
C LYS A 259 4.74 -17.85 7.51
N ALA A 260 4.86 -16.68 6.91
CA ALA A 260 4.03 -16.27 5.79
C ALA A 260 4.87 -15.65 4.68
N THR A 261 4.36 -15.65 3.45
CA THR A 261 4.98 -14.93 2.34
C THR A 261 3.92 -14.40 1.38
N TYR A 262 4.22 -13.29 0.71
CA TYR A 262 3.35 -12.70 -0.30
C TYR A 262 3.83 -13.10 -1.69
N VAL A 263 2.90 -13.53 -2.54
CA VAL A 263 3.19 -13.99 -3.90
C VAL A 263 2.50 -13.13 -4.93
N ASN A 264 2.99 -13.19 -6.17
CA ASN A 264 2.48 -12.39 -7.29
C ASN A 264 2.52 -10.89 -6.99
N LEU A 265 3.65 -10.42 -6.47
CA LEU A 265 3.90 -9.01 -6.21
C LEU A 265 4.32 -8.34 -7.53
N ALA A 266 3.62 -7.29 -7.96
CA ALA A 266 3.98 -6.58 -9.18
C ALA A 266 5.40 -6.00 -9.05
N LYS A 267 6.25 -6.19 -10.06
CA LYS A 267 7.62 -5.62 -10.05
C LYS A 267 7.69 -4.14 -10.45
N LYS A 268 6.61 -3.60 -11.02
CA LYS A 268 6.52 -2.22 -11.51
C LYS A 268 5.13 -1.63 -11.25
N THR A 269 5.05 -0.31 -11.23
CA THR A 269 3.81 0.49 -11.11
C THR A 269 3.85 1.67 -12.08
N SER A 270 2.73 2.35 -12.34
CA SER A 270 2.75 3.63 -13.08
C SER A 270 3.14 4.72 -12.12
N LEU A 271 3.91 5.69 -12.62
CA LEU A 271 4.33 6.83 -11.82
C LEU A 271 3.11 7.62 -11.33
N PHE A 272 2.14 7.85 -12.22
CA PHE A 272 0.83 8.44 -11.91
C PHE A 272 -0.28 7.40 -12.09
N PRO A 273 -1.47 7.57 -11.47
CA PRO A 273 -2.61 6.71 -11.72
C PRO A 273 -2.90 6.61 -13.22
N SER A 274 -3.13 5.39 -13.72
CA SER A 274 -3.42 5.10 -15.12
C SER A 274 -4.60 4.15 -15.19
N GLU A 275 -5.46 4.31 -16.19
CA GLU A 275 -6.55 3.36 -16.46
C GLU A 275 -6.03 2.03 -17.03
N THR A 276 -4.78 1.96 -17.48
CA THR A 276 -4.19 0.74 -18.05
C THR A 276 -3.59 -0.12 -16.94
N ALA A 277 -4.11 -1.35 -16.79
CA ALA A 277 -3.59 -2.30 -15.81
C ALA A 277 -2.09 -2.57 -15.98
N ILE A 278 -1.38 -2.57 -14.85
CA ILE A 278 0.07 -2.65 -14.82
C ILE A 278 0.46 -3.96 -14.17
N SER A 279 0.99 -4.87 -14.99
CA SER A 279 1.93 -5.94 -14.63
C SER A 279 1.63 -7.22 -15.43
N THR A 280 2.69 -7.77 -16.01
CA THR A 280 2.80 -9.17 -16.45
C THR A 280 4.02 -9.85 -15.81
N ASN A 281 4.70 -9.17 -14.86
CA ASN A 281 5.98 -9.62 -14.28
C ASN A 281 5.93 -9.57 -12.74
N TRP A 282 6.25 -10.68 -12.13
CA TRP A 282 5.91 -10.98 -10.74
C TRP A 282 7.14 -11.31 -9.92
N PHE A 283 7.33 -10.62 -8.79
CA PHE A 283 8.19 -11.07 -7.72
C PHE A 283 7.45 -12.17 -6.94
N GLN A 284 8.17 -13.23 -6.59
CA GLN A 284 7.62 -14.45 -5.97
C GLN A 284 6.37 -14.96 -6.69
N GLY A 285 6.49 -15.15 -8.01
CA GLY A 285 5.41 -15.72 -8.82
C GLY A 285 4.95 -17.07 -8.27
N TYR A 286 3.65 -17.22 -8.07
CA TYR A 286 3.05 -18.43 -7.52
C TYR A 286 3.01 -19.54 -8.60
N PRO A 287 3.64 -20.71 -8.37
CA PRO A 287 3.59 -21.80 -9.33
C PRO A 287 2.23 -22.48 -9.26
N MET A 288 1.44 -22.36 -10.33
CA MET A 288 0.09 -22.94 -10.38
C MET A 288 0.05 -24.46 -10.67
N THR A 289 1.18 -25.12 -10.91
CA THR A 289 1.21 -26.54 -11.29
C THR A 289 2.38 -27.31 -10.68
N TRP A 290 2.20 -28.61 -10.50
CA TRP A 290 3.26 -29.54 -10.08
C TRP A 290 4.49 -29.57 -11.00
N ASN A 291 4.33 -29.22 -12.27
CA ASN A 291 5.44 -29.12 -13.22
C ASN A 291 6.29 -27.86 -13.00
N ALA A 292 5.69 -26.81 -12.45
CA ALA A 292 6.36 -25.57 -12.09
C ALA A 292 6.82 -25.54 -10.63
N LEU A 293 6.50 -26.57 -9.82
CA LEU A 293 6.91 -26.66 -8.42
C LEU A 293 8.45 -26.78 -8.31
N PRO A 294 9.14 -25.82 -7.67
CA PRO A 294 10.58 -25.93 -7.44
C PRO A 294 10.91 -27.05 -6.44
N ALA A 295 12.12 -27.60 -6.52
CA ALA A 295 12.57 -28.74 -5.70
C ALA A 295 12.41 -28.55 -4.17
N ASN A 296 12.32 -27.32 -3.68
CA ASN A 296 12.19 -26.98 -2.26
C ASN A 296 10.79 -26.46 -1.86
N ASN A 297 9.71 -26.87 -2.55
CA ASN A 297 8.37 -26.31 -2.35
C ASN A 297 8.32 -24.78 -2.52
N GLY A 298 9.13 -24.25 -3.44
CA GLY A 298 9.32 -22.81 -3.66
C GLY A 298 10.46 -22.20 -2.84
N SER A 299 11.37 -21.49 -3.50
CA SER A 299 12.36 -20.62 -2.83
C SER A 299 11.74 -19.25 -2.61
N PHE A 300 10.74 -19.16 -1.73
CA PHE A 300 10.22 -17.86 -1.30
C PHE A 300 11.03 -17.32 -0.13
N GLU A 301 11.16 -16.01 -0.08
CA GLU A 301 11.46 -15.28 1.13
C GLU A 301 10.23 -15.28 2.03
N TYR A 302 10.45 -15.52 3.30
CA TYR A 302 9.36 -15.66 4.28
C TYR A 302 9.51 -14.65 5.40
N ILE A 303 8.37 -14.16 5.86
CA ILE A 303 8.20 -13.40 7.09
C ILE A 303 8.01 -14.41 8.23
N ASP A 304 8.81 -14.29 9.28
CA ASP A 304 8.60 -15.08 10.50
C ASP A 304 7.43 -14.50 11.30
N LEU A 305 6.42 -15.31 11.59
CA LEU A 305 5.23 -14.88 12.34
C LEU A 305 5.51 -14.68 13.84
N THR A 306 6.70 -15.01 14.33
CA THR A 306 7.19 -14.63 15.68
C THR A 306 7.78 -13.22 15.71
N SER A 307 8.15 -12.66 14.56
CA SER A 307 8.69 -11.30 14.46
C SER A 307 7.59 -10.28 14.64
N ASP A 308 7.92 -9.13 15.24
CA ASP A 308 7.05 -7.95 15.26
C ASP A 308 7.04 -7.21 13.91
N ALA A 309 8.02 -7.47 13.05
CA ALA A 309 8.09 -6.93 11.69
C ALA A 309 7.26 -7.76 10.71
N ARG A 310 5.94 -7.49 10.66
CA ARG A 310 4.98 -8.17 9.78
C ARG A 310 4.32 -7.25 8.74
N THR A 311 4.93 -6.10 8.53
CA THR A 311 4.55 -5.12 7.51
C THR A 311 5.42 -5.31 6.27
N HIS A 312 4.78 -5.29 5.11
CA HIS A 312 5.42 -5.32 3.80
C HIS A 312 4.79 -4.26 2.90
N TYR A 313 5.54 -3.74 1.93
CA TYR A 313 5.03 -2.79 0.95
C TYR A 313 5.14 -3.38 -0.44
N CYS A 314 4.13 -3.17 -1.26
CA CYS A 314 4.08 -3.67 -2.62
C CYS A 314 3.54 -2.63 -3.60
N PHE A 315 3.75 -2.86 -4.89
CA PHE A 315 3.06 -2.11 -5.92
C PHE A 315 1.63 -2.58 -6.07
N GLU A 316 0.79 -1.73 -6.66
CA GLU A 316 -0.56 -2.10 -7.07
C GLU A 316 -0.56 -3.29 -8.03
N ASN A 317 -1.62 -4.09 -7.97
CA ASN A 317 -1.82 -5.24 -8.84
C ASN A 317 -3.29 -5.29 -9.23
N GLU A 318 -3.55 -5.05 -10.51
CA GLU A 318 -4.89 -5.06 -11.11
C GLU A 318 -5.11 -6.23 -12.08
N SER A 319 -4.23 -7.24 -12.07
CA SER A 319 -4.35 -8.39 -12.96
C SER A 319 -5.66 -9.16 -12.72
N GLU A 320 -6.37 -9.49 -13.80
CA GLU A 320 -7.58 -10.32 -13.75
C GLU A 320 -7.31 -11.82 -13.55
N SER A 321 -6.06 -12.25 -13.73
CA SER A 321 -5.68 -13.67 -13.73
C SER A 321 -4.58 -14.03 -12.73
N THR A 322 -3.86 -13.04 -12.19
CA THR A 322 -2.70 -13.26 -11.33
C THR A 322 -2.74 -12.30 -10.16
N HIS A 323 -3.58 -12.64 -9.18
CA HIS A 323 -3.79 -11.84 -7.99
C HIS A 323 -2.63 -11.96 -7.02
N THR A 324 -2.35 -10.87 -6.30
CA THR A 324 -1.47 -10.93 -5.13
C THR A 324 -2.10 -11.84 -4.07
N GLY A 325 -1.31 -12.79 -3.58
CA GLY A 325 -1.76 -13.79 -2.62
C GLY A 325 -0.84 -13.86 -1.41
N ILE A 326 -1.28 -14.61 -0.40
CA ILE A 326 -0.50 -14.94 0.78
C ILE A 326 -0.42 -16.46 0.94
N ILE A 327 0.78 -16.95 1.22
CA ILE A 327 1.03 -18.35 1.60
C ILE A 327 1.45 -18.38 3.06
N TYR A 328 0.84 -19.27 3.84
CA TYR A 328 1.28 -19.60 5.20
C TYR A 328 1.99 -20.95 5.20
N GLU A 329 3.18 -21.00 5.80
CA GLU A 329 3.86 -22.25 6.17
C GLU A 329 3.54 -22.58 7.63
N ALA A 330 3.07 -23.79 7.85
CA ALA A 330 2.66 -24.30 9.14
C ALA A 330 3.24 -25.69 9.42
N VAL A 331 3.18 -26.10 10.67
CA VAL A 331 3.58 -27.44 11.12
C VAL A 331 2.42 -28.09 11.86
N ALA A 332 2.09 -29.32 11.46
CA ALA A 332 1.16 -30.17 12.17
C ALA A 332 1.81 -30.73 13.45
N THR A 333 1.01 -30.83 14.51
CA THR A 333 1.41 -31.47 15.75
C THR A 333 0.34 -32.46 16.20
N TRP A 334 0.78 -33.56 16.78
CA TRP A 334 -0.07 -34.59 17.38
C TRP A 334 0.02 -34.47 18.90
N ASP A 335 -1.09 -34.16 19.55
CA ASP A 335 -1.14 -33.90 21.00
C ASP A 335 -0.02 -32.94 21.46
N GLU A 336 0.12 -31.83 20.74
CA GLU A 336 1.12 -30.76 20.96
C GLU A 336 2.58 -31.13 20.66
N LYS A 337 2.87 -32.36 20.21
CA LYS A 337 4.21 -32.75 19.75
C LYS A 337 4.34 -32.57 18.24
N ALA A 338 5.46 -32.00 17.80
CA ALA A 338 5.75 -31.85 16.37
C ALA A 338 5.57 -33.20 15.65
N ALA A 339 4.76 -33.20 14.60
CA ALA A 339 4.58 -34.38 13.79
C ALA A 339 5.89 -34.72 13.09
N GLN A 340 6.22 -36.02 13.05
CA GLN A 340 7.23 -36.52 12.13
C GLN A 340 6.65 -36.56 10.71
N THR A 341 7.42 -37.04 9.74
CA THR A 341 6.88 -37.28 8.40
C THR A 341 5.73 -38.28 8.46
N PHE A 342 4.58 -37.91 7.89
CA PHE A 342 3.40 -38.78 7.79
C PHE A 342 2.73 -38.68 6.41
N TYR A 343 1.79 -39.58 6.16
CA TYR A 343 1.21 -39.78 4.84
C TYR A 343 -0.32 -39.90 4.91
N ILE A 344 -1.00 -39.42 3.87
CA ILE A 344 -2.43 -39.67 3.67
C ILE A 344 -2.61 -40.43 2.37
N TYR A 345 -3.23 -41.62 2.44
CA TYR A 345 -3.50 -42.49 1.29
C TYR A 345 -4.81 -43.25 1.49
N GLY A 346 -5.68 -43.28 0.47
CA GLY A 346 -6.94 -44.01 0.52
C GLY A 346 -7.87 -43.61 1.68
N GLY A 347 -7.88 -42.32 2.04
CA GLY A 347 -8.69 -41.78 3.14
C GLY A 347 -8.15 -42.07 4.55
N LYS A 348 -6.91 -42.59 4.67
CA LYS A 348 -6.30 -42.93 5.96
C LYS A 348 -4.99 -42.21 6.21
N ILE A 349 -4.70 -41.95 7.47
CA ILE A 349 -3.44 -41.34 7.95
C ILE A 349 -2.47 -42.45 8.39
N TYR A 350 -1.26 -42.42 7.84
CA TYR A 350 -0.15 -43.30 8.19
C TYR A 350 0.96 -42.47 8.82
N LEU A 351 1.27 -42.70 10.10
CA LEU A 351 2.30 -41.95 10.83
C LEU A 351 3.73 -42.40 10.53
N ASP A 352 3.90 -43.53 9.85
CA ASP A 352 5.19 -44.06 9.45
C ASP A 352 5.11 -44.67 8.04
N TYR A 353 6.25 -44.72 7.37
CA TYR A 353 6.34 -45.20 6.00
C TYR A 353 6.12 -46.72 5.88
N ALA A 354 6.49 -47.50 6.89
CA ALA A 354 6.34 -48.95 6.85
C ALA A 354 4.86 -49.35 6.76
N ALA A 355 4.01 -48.73 7.58
CA ALA A 355 2.57 -48.94 7.56
C ALA A 355 1.93 -48.52 6.22
N LEU A 356 2.39 -47.42 5.61
CA LEU A 356 1.95 -47.02 4.27
C LEU A 356 2.36 -48.05 3.21
N LYS A 357 3.63 -48.48 3.21
CA LYS A 357 4.21 -49.36 2.19
C LYS A 357 3.49 -50.70 2.10
N GLU A 358 2.98 -51.22 3.22
CA GLU A 358 2.15 -52.44 3.23
C GLU A 358 0.81 -52.28 2.48
N LYS A 359 0.30 -51.05 2.37
CA LYS A 359 -1.02 -50.75 1.80
C LYS A 359 -0.98 -50.08 0.44
N CYS A 360 0.17 -49.57 0.00
CA CYS A 360 0.35 -48.85 -1.24
C CYS A 360 1.10 -49.69 -2.30
N PRO A 361 0.40 -50.29 -3.28
CA PRO A 361 1.05 -51.02 -4.38
C PRO A 361 1.90 -50.08 -5.23
N GLY A 362 3.21 -50.36 -5.35
CA GLY A 362 4.12 -49.50 -6.10
C GLY A 362 4.41 -48.15 -5.42
N CYS A 363 4.31 -48.11 -4.08
CA CYS A 363 4.69 -46.95 -3.27
C CYS A 363 6.07 -46.42 -3.67
N PRO A 364 6.24 -45.10 -3.84
CA PRO A 364 7.56 -44.51 -4.04
C PRO A 364 8.46 -44.80 -2.83
N GLU A 365 9.78 -44.80 -3.05
CA GLU A 365 10.74 -44.92 -1.96
C GLU A 365 10.59 -43.79 -0.95
N GLU A 366 10.88 -44.06 0.33
CA GLU A 366 10.64 -43.10 1.42
C GLU A 366 11.34 -41.75 1.19
N THR A 367 12.51 -41.78 0.56
CA THR A 367 13.34 -40.62 0.24
C THR A 367 12.82 -39.78 -0.93
N ALA A 368 11.82 -40.27 -1.67
CA ALA A 368 11.24 -39.55 -2.81
C ALA A 368 10.52 -38.26 -2.37
N THR A 369 10.34 -37.33 -3.31
CA THR A 369 9.76 -36.01 -3.03
C THR A 369 8.25 -36.08 -2.81
N SER A 370 7.65 -35.06 -2.19
CA SER A 370 6.19 -34.99 -2.06
C SER A 370 5.48 -34.97 -3.44
N LYS A 371 6.16 -34.54 -4.51
CA LYS A 371 5.65 -34.64 -5.88
C LYS A 371 5.59 -36.09 -6.37
N ASP A 372 6.64 -36.89 -6.15
CA ASP A 372 6.67 -38.31 -6.54
C ASP A 372 5.58 -39.11 -5.82
N PHE A 373 5.30 -38.76 -4.55
CA PHE A 373 4.18 -39.32 -3.79
C PHE A 373 2.81 -38.85 -4.30
N HIS A 374 2.70 -37.58 -4.69
CA HIS A 374 1.48 -37.04 -5.28
C HIS A 374 1.09 -37.78 -6.58
N GLU A 375 2.05 -38.17 -7.43
CA GLU A 375 1.80 -38.98 -8.64
C GLU A 375 1.20 -40.38 -8.36
N LYS A 376 1.15 -40.79 -7.08
CA LYS A 376 0.52 -42.03 -6.60
C LYS A 376 -0.72 -41.78 -5.73
N ASP A 377 -1.27 -40.58 -5.77
CA ASP A 377 -2.40 -40.14 -4.93
C ASP A 377 -2.07 -40.18 -3.42
N ILE A 378 -0.81 -39.93 -3.05
CA ILE A 378 -0.35 -39.91 -1.65
C ILE A 378 0.08 -38.49 -1.27
N ARG A 379 -0.48 -37.97 -0.17
CA ARG A 379 -0.03 -36.70 0.42
C ARG A 379 1.07 -36.99 1.44
N LYS A 380 2.32 -36.63 1.12
CA LYS A 380 3.48 -36.77 2.02
C LYS A 380 3.79 -35.45 2.73
N TYR A 381 3.56 -35.41 4.04
CA TYR A 381 3.82 -34.26 4.90
C TYR A 381 5.19 -34.41 5.56
N VAL A 382 6.23 -33.88 4.91
CA VAL A 382 7.61 -33.93 5.43
C VAL A 382 7.71 -33.11 6.71
N ASP A 383 8.13 -33.73 7.81
CA ASP A 383 8.23 -33.11 9.15
C ASP A 383 6.93 -32.41 9.59
N GLY A 384 5.78 -32.94 9.14
CA GLY A 384 4.48 -32.36 9.38
C GLY A 384 4.24 -30.98 8.74
N LYS A 385 5.11 -30.52 7.84
CA LYS A 385 4.93 -29.24 7.15
C LYS A 385 3.70 -29.27 6.26
N CYS A 386 2.91 -28.20 6.35
CA CYS A 386 1.77 -27.97 5.50
C CYS A 386 1.63 -26.49 5.14
N TYR A 387 0.95 -26.23 4.03
CA TYR A 387 0.82 -24.90 3.46
C TYR A 387 -0.65 -24.52 3.31
N TYR A 388 -0.92 -23.23 3.35
CA TYR A 388 -2.23 -22.64 3.06
C TYR A 388 -2.05 -21.44 2.14
N TYR A 389 -3.01 -21.20 1.23
CA TYR A 389 -2.98 -20.09 0.28
C TYR A 389 -4.30 -19.35 0.25
N LYS A 390 -4.23 -18.02 0.06
CA LYS A 390 -5.40 -17.18 -0.18
C LYS A 390 -5.03 -15.98 -1.05
N ASP A 391 -5.86 -15.68 -2.04
CA ASP A 391 -5.82 -14.39 -2.74
C ASP A 391 -6.14 -13.25 -1.75
N ILE A 392 -5.41 -12.14 -1.83
CA ILE A 392 -5.74 -10.95 -1.03
C ILE A 392 -6.91 -10.22 -1.70
N GLN A 393 -8.13 -10.58 -1.30
CA GLN A 393 -9.36 -9.98 -1.78
C GLN A 393 -9.56 -8.57 -1.23
N THR A 394 -9.89 -7.64 -2.11
CA THR A 394 -9.99 -6.21 -1.77
C THR A 394 -11.41 -5.67 -1.89
N THR A 395 -12.35 -6.56 -2.21
CA THR A 395 -13.78 -6.27 -2.24
C THR A 395 -14.54 -7.46 -1.65
N THR A 396 -15.69 -7.20 -1.04
CA THR A 396 -16.62 -8.23 -0.56
C THR A 396 -17.70 -8.56 -1.59
N GLU A 397 -17.67 -7.90 -2.75
CA GLU A 397 -18.68 -8.06 -3.80
C GLU A 397 -18.48 -9.38 -4.55
N THR A 398 -19.56 -10.13 -4.69
CA THR A 398 -19.52 -11.43 -5.39
C THR A 398 -19.22 -11.22 -6.87
N GLY A 399 -18.15 -11.84 -7.36
CA GLY A 399 -17.72 -11.75 -8.77
C GLY A 399 -16.68 -10.66 -9.05
N SER A 400 -16.28 -9.89 -8.05
CA SER A 400 -15.23 -8.87 -8.19
C SER A 400 -13.84 -9.49 -8.17
N VAL A 401 -12.96 -8.97 -9.02
CA VAL A 401 -11.56 -9.39 -9.14
C VAL A 401 -10.75 -8.80 -7.96
N PRO A 402 -9.97 -9.60 -7.21
CA PRO A 402 -9.04 -9.10 -6.21
C PRO A 402 -8.02 -8.11 -6.80
N LYS A 403 -7.90 -6.91 -6.23
CA LYS A 403 -6.96 -5.87 -6.71
C LYS A 403 -6.22 -5.19 -5.58
N ILE A 404 -4.89 -5.18 -5.60
CA ILE A 404 -4.10 -4.32 -4.71
C ILE A 404 -4.07 -2.91 -5.30
N GLN A 405 -4.46 -1.91 -4.52
CA GLN A 405 -4.47 -0.51 -4.90
C GLN A 405 -3.46 0.27 -4.08
N ARG A 406 -2.73 1.17 -4.75
CA ARG A 406 -1.78 2.07 -4.07
C ARG A 406 -2.47 2.91 -2.98
N ASN A 407 -1.71 3.32 -1.97
CA ASN A 407 -2.16 4.11 -0.82
C ASN A 407 -3.32 3.48 0.00
N ASN A 408 -3.40 2.16 0.03
CA ASN A 408 -4.29 1.40 0.92
C ASN A 408 -3.48 0.51 1.87
N VAL A 409 -4.07 0.21 3.03
CA VAL A 409 -3.55 -0.76 4.00
C VAL A 409 -4.41 -2.00 3.99
N TYR A 410 -3.78 -3.16 3.79
CA TYR A 410 -4.41 -4.47 3.80
C TYR A 410 -4.00 -5.19 5.08
N LYS A 411 -4.93 -5.36 6.02
CA LYS A 411 -4.72 -6.13 7.24
C LYS A 411 -5.20 -7.55 7.01
N ILE A 412 -4.28 -8.49 7.04
CA ILE A 412 -4.54 -9.91 6.85
C ILE A 412 -4.42 -10.60 8.21
N SER A 413 -5.42 -11.40 8.59
CA SER A 413 -5.34 -12.23 9.80
C SER A 413 -6.00 -13.59 9.58
N VAL A 414 -5.44 -14.63 10.19
CA VAL A 414 -6.00 -15.97 10.22
C VAL A 414 -6.98 -16.07 11.39
N SER A 415 -8.25 -16.31 11.07
CA SER A 415 -9.31 -16.45 12.08
C SER A 415 -9.49 -17.90 12.53
N SER A 416 -9.30 -18.86 11.64
CA SER A 416 -9.39 -20.29 11.96
C SER A 416 -8.72 -21.16 10.90
N VAL A 417 -8.26 -22.34 11.33
CA VAL A 417 -7.83 -23.44 10.46
C VAL A 417 -8.91 -24.51 10.51
N VAL A 418 -9.45 -24.86 9.33
CA VAL A 418 -10.60 -25.77 9.20
C VAL A 418 -10.14 -27.21 9.04
N LYS A 419 -9.04 -27.40 8.28
CA LYS A 419 -8.47 -28.70 7.92
C LYS A 419 -6.96 -28.59 7.86
N ILE A 420 -6.28 -29.73 7.79
CA ILE A 420 -4.86 -29.73 7.49
C ILE A 420 -4.60 -29.11 6.10
N GLY A 421 -3.55 -28.30 6.00
CA GLY A 421 -3.08 -27.73 4.74
C GLY A 421 -2.57 -28.76 3.74
N THR A 422 -2.09 -28.30 2.60
CA THR A 422 -1.46 -29.14 1.57
C THR A 422 -0.01 -29.47 1.94
N PRO A 423 0.54 -30.62 1.52
CA PRO A 423 1.94 -30.98 1.81
C PRO A 423 2.97 -30.13 1.05
N THR A 424 2.53 -29.42 0.01
CA THR A 424 3.35 -28.51 -0.82
C THR A 424 2.58 -27.21 -1.03
N ILE A 425 3.24 -26.22 -1.63
CA ILE A 425 2.60 -24.96 -2.03
C ILE A 425 1.67 -25.09 -3.24
N ILE A 426 1.44 -26.29 -3.79
CA ILE A 426 0.50 -26.48 -4.89
C ILE A 426 -0.89 -26.75 -4.31
N PHE A 427 -1.83 -25.86 -4.63
CA PHE A 427 -3.21 -25.92 -4.17
C PHE A 427 -4.14 -26.31 -5.32
N GLU A 428 -4.63 -27.55 -5.32
CA GLU A 428 -5.51 -28.09 -6.36
C GLU A 428 -6.99 -28.16 -5.93
N ASP A 429 -7.24 -28.27 -4.63
CA ASP A 429 -8.59 -28.39 -4.08
C ASP A 429 -9.21 -27.00 -3.88
N PRO A 430 -10.46 -26.76 -4.34
CA PRO A 430 -11.19 -25.52 -4.07
C PRO A 430 -11.71 -25.44 -2.63
N GLU A 431 -11.41 -26.44 -1.81
CA GLU A 431 -11.88 -26.51 -0.43
C GLU A 431 -11.22 -25.44 0.44
N THR A 432 -12.02 -24.84 1.32
CA THR A 432 -11.51 -23.86 2.29
C THR A 432 -10.79 -24.58 3.43
N LEU A 433 -9.46 -24.58 3.39
CA LEU A 433 -8.61 -25.16 4.43
C LEU A 433 -8.40 -24.21 5.63
N MET A 434 -8.49 -22.91 5.38
CA MET A 434 -8.23 -21.85 6.36
C MET A 434 -9.07 -20.61 6.06
N ASN A 435 -9.60 -20.01 7.13
CA ASN A 435 -10.31 -18.74 7.04
C ASN A 435 -9.35 -17.59 7.32
N VAL A 436 -9.25 -16.69 6.34
CA VAL A 436 -8.42 -15.48 6.41
C VAL A 436 -9.36 -14.29 6.32
N SER A 437 -9.27 -13.39 7.29
CA SER A 437 -9.92 -12.08 7.28
C SER A 437 -8.99 -11.08 6.60
N ILE A 438 -9.55 -10.28 5.70
CA ILE A 438 -8.84 -9.20 5.01
C ILE A 438 -9.65 -7.93 5.21
N GLU A 439 -9.07 -6.96 5.90
CA GLU A 439 -9.61 -5.62 6.09
C GLU A 439 -8.79 -4.64 5.24
N VAL A 440 -9.48 -3.70 4.59
CA VAL A 440 -8.87 -2.71 3.71
C VAL A 440 -9.18 -1.33 4.25
N ASP A 441 -8.15 -0.63 4.68
CA ASP A 441 -8.25 0.71 5.25
C ASP A 441 -7.59 1.75 4.34
N PRO A 442 -8.10 2.99 4.31
CA PRO A 442 -7.37 4.09 3.70
C PRO A 442 -6.06 4.33 4.46
N TRP A 443 -4.96 4.51 3.73
CA TRP A 443 -3.66 4.80 4.34
C TRP A 443 -3.49 6.29 4.57
N THR A 444 -3.88 6.74 5.76
CA THR A 444 -3.94 8.16 6.10
C THR A 444 -2.65 8.68 6.72
N VAL A 445 -2.56 10.00 6.93
CA VAL A 445 -1.52 10.65 7.74
C VAL A 445 -2.08 11.03 9.11
N ASN A 446 -1.21 11.07 10.13
CA ASN A 446 -1.54 11.58 11.45
C ASN A 446 -1.47 13.12 11.46
N ASP A 447 -2.42 13.77 12.12
CA ASP A 447 -2.58 15.23 12.09
C ASP A 447 -1.66 15.98 13.05
N ASN A 448 -1.16 15.31 14.09
CA ASN A 448 -0.28 15.93 15.11
C ASN A 448 1.20 15.88 14.76
N SER A 449 1.56 15.35 13.60
CA SER A 449 2.91 14.87 13.34
C SER A 449 3.53 15.35 12.02
N LEU A 450 2.76 16.09 11.21
CA LEU A 450 3.30 17.02 10.19
C LEU A 450 3.44 18.46 10.73
N THR A 451 3.18 18.63 12.02
CA THR A 451 3.53 19.80 12.79
C THR A 451 4.81 19.49 13.54
N LEU A 452 5.89 20.22 13.27
CA LEU A 452 6.79 20.77 14.30
C LEU A 452 7.85 21.70 13.67
N GLU A 453 7.88 22.89 14.26
CA GLU A 453 8.86 24.02 14.30
C GLU A 453 9.43 24.63 13.02
#